data_AF-X1LBT5-F1
#
_entry.id   AF-X1LBT5-F1
#
_cell.length_a   1.000
_cell.length_b   1.000
_cell.length_c   1.000
_cell.angle_alpha   90.00
_cell.angle_beta   90.00
_cell.angle_gamma   90.00
#
_symmetry.space_group_name_H-M   'P 1'
#
loop_
_entity.id
_entity.type
_entity.pdbx_description
1 polymer ?
#
loop_
_entity_poly.entity_id
_entity_poly.type
_entity_poly.pdbx_seq_one_letter_code
_entity_poly.pdbx_strand_id
1 'polypeptide(L)' 'MSFNKSKGNMYPWVDFTWNPIRGKCPHGCVYCFMKDWDVGPLRLDEKALEDKLGSGRTIFVGSSTDMWAKAVPH' A
#
# COMPACT_ATOMS: atom_id res chain seq x y z
N MET A 1 -2.37 -13.59 -10.32
CA MET A 1 -1.47 -13.78 -9.16
C MET A 1 -2.34 -13.83 -7.90
N SER A 2 -2.02 -14.71 -6.94
CA SER A 2 -2.77 -14.85 -5.70
C SER A 2 -2.46 -13.66 -4.79
N PHE A 3 -3.47 -12.87 -4.42
CA PHE A 3 -3.29 -11.85 -3.38
C PHE A 3 -2.81 -12.52 -2.09
N ASN A 4 -1.82 -11.92 -1.43
CA ASN A 4 -1.42 -12.38 -0.12
C ASN A 4 -2.58 -12.14 0.84
N LYS A 5 -3.06 -13.20 1.53
CA LYS A 5 -3.97 -13.03 2.67
C LYS A 5 -3.37 -12.00 3.62
N SER A 6 -4.21 -11.10 4.11
CA SER A 6 -3.88 -10.21 5.22
C SER A 6 -3.22 -11.00 6.36
N LYS A 7 -1.96 -10.66 6.71
CA LYS A 7 -1.19 -11.23 7.83
C LYS A 7 -0.64 -10.07 8.67
N GLY A 8 -0.58 -10.23 9.99
CA GLY A 8 -0.06 -9.22 10.92
C GLY A 8 -1.15 -8.35 11.55
N ASN A 9 -0.83 -7.09 11.86
CA ASN A 9 -1.69 -6.14 12.60
C ASN A 9 -2.78 -5.49 11.75
N MET A 10 -3.29 -6.19 10.74
CA MET A 10 -4.35 -5.70 9.86
C MET A 10 -5.72 -6.06 10.42
N TYR A 11 -6.75 -5.28 10.10
CA TYR A 11 -8.09 -5.55 10.60
C TYR A 11 -8.60 -6.94 10.17
N PRO A 12 -9.29 -7.69 11.06
CA PRO A 12 -9.70 -9.06 10.79
C PRO A 12 -10.76 -9.20 9.68
N TRP A 13 -11.45 -8.10 9.34
CA TRP A 13 -12.42 -8.04 8.25
C TRP A 13 -11.82 -7.60 6.91
N VAL A 14 -10.52 -7.30 6.84
CA VAL A 14 -9.83 -6.96 5.59
C VAL A 14 -9.29 -8.25 4.97
N ASP A 15 -9.70 -8.53 3.73
CA ASP A 15 -9.29 -9.72 3.01
C ASP A 15 -7.82 -9.61 2.54
N PHE A 16 -7.45 -8.45 1.99
CA PHE A 16 -6.11 -8.16 1.46
C PHE A 16 -5.81 -6.66 1.42
N THR A 17 -4.52 -6.34 1.28
CA THR A 17 -4.03 -4.99 1.05
C THR A 17 -3.69 -4.79 -0.43
N TRP A 18 -3.95 -3.59 -0.95
CA TRP A 18 -3.58 -3.20 -2.31
C TRP A 18 -2.91 -1.82 -2.30
N ASN A 19 -1.71 -1.74 -2.87
CA ASN A 19 -0.85 -0.55 -2.77
C ASN A 19 -0.39 -0.13 -4.17
N PRO A 20 -1.20 0.62 -4.93
CA PRO A 20 -0.83 1.11 -6.26
C PRO A 20 0.20 2.22 -6.20
N ILE A 21 0.22 3.02 -5.13
CA ILE A 21 1.31 3.96 -4.85
C ILE A 21 2.28 3.27 -3.88
N ARG A 22 3.55 3.22 -4.27
CA ARG A 22 4.62 2.55 -3.52
C ARG A 22 5.79 3.49 -3.32
N GLY A 23 6.68 3.13 -2.40
CA GLY A 23 7.92 3.87 -2.14
C GLY A 23 7.87 4.70 -0.87
N LYS A 24 8.99 5.39 -0.61
CA LYS A 24 9.22 6.08 0.66
C LYS A 24 8.27 7.26 0.83
N CYS A 25 7.49 7.21 1.91
CA CYS A 25 6.61 8.29 2.32
C CYS A 25 7.42 9.56 2.67
N PRO A 26 7.01 10.76 2.22
CA PRO A 26 7.79 11.98 2.42
C PRO A 26 7.77 12.52 3.87
N HIS A 27 6.83 12.08 4.71
CA HIS A 27 6.59 12.69 6.02
C HIS A 27 7.62 12.33 7.10
N GLY A 28 8.33 11.21 6.95
CA GLY A 28 9.41 10.81 7.87
C GLY A 28 9.00 10.68 9.34
N CYS A 29 7.73 10.33 9.63
CA CYS A 29 7.22 10.30 11.00
C CYS A 29 8.01 9.34 11.90
N VAL A 30 8.34 9.78 13.11
CA VAL A 30 9.15 9.00 14.09
C VAL A 30 8.54 7.66 14.48
N TYR A 31 7.20 7.60 14.47
CA TYR A 31 6.39 6.42 14.81
C TYR A 31 6.05 5.55 13.60
N CYS A 32 6.47 5.93 12.38
CA CYS A 32 6.11 5.19 11.19
C CYS A 32 6.78 3.82 11.21
N PHE A 33 5.99 2.75 11.13
CA PHE A 33 6.57 1.40 11.03
C PHE A 33 7.37 1.26 9.73
N MET A 34 6.89 1.78 8.60
CA MET A 34 7.54 1.68 7.29
C MET A 34 8.96 2.28 7.20
N LYS A 35 9.45 2.99 8.24
CA LYS A 35 10.77 3.65 8.25
C LYS A 35 11.95 2.67 8.16
N ASP A 36 11.77 1.43 8.61
CA ASP A 36 12.83 0.42 8.67
C ASP A 36 12.96 -0.38 7.34
N TRP A 37 12.12 -0.10 6.35
CA TRP A 37 12.11 -0.79 5.06
C TRP A 37 12.66 0.08 3.92
N ASP A 38 13.57 -0.49 3.12
CA ASP A 38 14.01 0.12 1.87
C ASP A 38 13.01 -0.19 0.74
N VAL A 39 12.16 0.79 0.42
CA VAL A 39 11.05 0.66 -0.53
C VAL A 39 11.24 1.44 -1.83
N GLY A 40 12.41 2.07 -1.99
CA GLY A 40 12.74 2.93 -3.12
C GLY A 40 11.91 4.23 -3.19
N PRO A 41 12.00 4.98 -4.30
CA PRO A 41 11.32 6.26 -4.46
C PRO A 41 9.80 6.09 -4.59
N LEU A 42 9.08 7.13 -4.16
CA LEU A 42 7.64 7.25 -4.30
C LEU A 42 7.25 7.22 -5.79
N ARG A 43 6.33 6.32 -6.15
CA ARG A 43 5.94 6.06 -7.55
C ARG A 43 4.57 5.40 -7.64
N LEU A 44 3.96 5.52 -8.82
CA LEU A 44 2.85 4.67 -9.24
C LEU A 44 3.42 3.32 -9.71
N ASP A 45 2.91 2.23 -9.15
CA ASP A 45 3.15 0.87 -9.65
C ASP A 45 2.08 0.52 -10.69
N GLU A 46 2.36 0.86 -11.95
CA GLU A 46 1.40 0.66 -13.06
C GLU A 46 0.93 -0.79 -13.19
N LYS A 47 1.79 -1.76 -12.85
CA LYS A 47 1.43 -3.18 -12.87
C LYS A 47 0.32 -3.52 -11.88
N ALA A 48 0.26 -2.81 -10.75
CA ALA A 48 -0.79 -3.00 -9.76
C ALA A 48 -2.17 -2.57 -10.27
N LEU A 49 -2.23 -1.73 -11.31
CA LEU A 49 -3.50 -1.30 -11.92
C LEU A 49 -4.13 -2.41 -12.78
N GLU A 50 -3.34 -3.39 -13.21
CA GLU A 50 -3.81 -4.57 -13.96
C GLU A 50 -4.34 -5.68 -13.03
N ASP A 51 -4.20 -5.51 -11.71
CA ASP A 51 -4.60 -6.51 -10.73
C ASP A 51 -6.13 -6.72 -10.71
N LYS A 52 -6.54 -7.98 -10.84
CA LYS A 52 -7.96 -8.37 -10.76
C LYS A 52 -8.40 -8.50 -9.30
N LEU A 53 -8.84 -7.40 -8.69
CA LEU A 53 -9.21 -7.35 -7.26
C LEU A 53 -10.42 -8.24 -6.89
N GLY A 54 -11.32 -8.49 -7.85
CA GLY A 54 -12.54 -9.29 -7.66
C GLY A 54 -13.68 -8.50 -7.01
N SER A 55 -14.79 -9.19 -6.70
CA SER A 55 -15.99 -8.61 -6.09
C SER A 55 -16.31 -9.25 -4.73
N GLY A 56 -17.05 -8.54 -3.88
CA GLY A 56 -17.50 -9.03 -2.57
C GLY A 56 -16.40 -9.13 -1.52
N ARG A 57 -15.33 -8.33 -1.64
CA ARG A 57 -14.17 -8.33 -0.74
C ARG A 57 -13.91 -6.94 -0.16
N THR A 58 -13.34 -6.90 1.03
CA THR A 58 -12.89 -5.66 1.68
C THR A 58 -11.39 -5.49 1.49
N ILE A 59 -11.00 -4.40 0.83
CA ILE A 59 -9.61 -4.12 0.43
C ILE A 59 -9.12 -2.91 1.20
N PHE A 60 -7.98 -3.07 1.88
CA PHE A 60 -7.30 -1.93 2.47
C PHE A 60 -6.32 -1.33 1.46
N VAL A 61 -6.50 -0.05 1.14
CA VAL A 61 -5.70 0.64 0.11
C VAL A 61 -4.74 1.63 0.78
N GLY A 62 -3.45 1.56 0.45
CA GLY A 62 -2.44 2.50 0.95
C GLY A 62 -1.90 2.16 2.34
N SER A 63 -1.59 0.89 2.61
CA SER A 63 -1.01 0.44 3.89
C SER A 63 0.45 0.80 4.08
N SER A 64 1.19 1.11 3.00
CA SER A 64 2.65 1.25 3.03
C SER A 64 3.17 2.66 2.76
N THR A 65 2.33 3.60 2.32
CA THR A 65 2.71 5.00 2.07
C THR A 65 1.46 5.88 2.06
N ASP A 66 1.64 7.18 2.23
CA ASP A 66 0.56 8.15 2.12
C ASP A 66 0.27 8.44 0.63
N MET A 67 -0.83 7.89 0.13
CA MET A 67 -1.26 8.00 -1.27
C MET A 67 -1.75 9.40 -1.65
N TRP A 68 -2.03 10.25 -0.68
CA TRP A 68 -2.54 11.60 -0.90
C TRP A 68 -1.51 12.67 -0.55
N ALA A 69 -0.28 12.27 -0.25
CA ALA A 69 0.81 13.21 -0.03
C ALA A 69 1.04 14.05 -1.29
N LYS A 70 1.34 15.33 -1.12
CA LYS A 70 1.60 16.27 -2.22
C LYS A 70 2.71 15.81 -3.19
N ALA A 71 3.62 14.95 -2.73
CA ALA A 71 4.71 14.42 -3.54
C ALA A 71 4.31 13.22 -4.42
N VAL A 72 3.09 12.68 -4.26
CA VAL A 72 2.60 11.59 -5.10
C VAL A 72 2.41 12.09 -6.54
N PRO A 73 2.95 11.37 -7.55
CA PRO A 73 2.77 11.77 -8.95
C PRO A 73 1.29 11.80 -9.36
N HIS A 74 0.91 12.81 -10.14
CA HIS A 74 -0.43 12.99 -10.72
C HIS A 74 -0.50 12.49 -12.15
#